data_AF-A0A1Q6PWJ3-F1
#
_entry.id   AF-A0A1Q6PWJ3-F1
#
_cell.length_a   1.000
_cell.length_b   1.000
_cell.length_c   1.000
_cell.angle_alpha   90.00
_cell.angle_beta   90.00
_cell.angle_gamma   90.00
#
_symmetry.space_group_name_H-M   'P 1'
#
loop_
_entity.id
_entity.type
_entity.pdbx_description
1 polymer ?
#
loop_
_entity_poly.entity_id
_entity_poly.type
_entity_poly.pdbx_seq_one_letter_code
_entity_poly.pdbx_strand_id
1 'polypeptide(L)'
;MLKRILSVLLCAALLLGGTALAAKEDDYTLPELLYQQFAVQDYPIRGSVAVTASGTASWLDFLLPLTASTLHVRLLNLEDSDDFQYQVFSQDDSGSQQGLTQLYRVGDTLYLRTDVLPDVLLSMPMTESAKSNPSFYSVLAEMMAQPDILWESMWQPALEEYLNELELWLADYAAEPDTMTENGELVMRVSYVIPADDVKEQTKLMWKQALYDETLLTLLRPMMTEEQQAAYLNPALGYFYDACIDALPLSGDLRLSRKFSARGDTLSVAVALPLPQNAWGYTTLTFRQEGSTTALVLNSATQTLTFSMASADGNQNAITGSISSVPAAFVTDAKTLQAKFTLTSQHSETQDSDGTRHDDSAWTLTIEPDTDGAEAEDLVTFEPITAELSLQYSTESREGAPIQLRVIAALHMAEADVGVKMALRTTSRWNALTLPTQGAEDVTRMDTMRAVQLLTTASDNLTRLITGGSAPAATTAPELPTPEPNTTPVPSLTEE
;
A
#
# COMPACT_ATOMS: atom_id res chain seq x y z
N MET A 1 13.18 -9.00 19.21
CA MET A 1 13.08 -7.90 18.20
C MET A 1 14.35 -7.63 17.40
N LEU A 2 15.49 -7.16 17.93
CA LEU A 2 16.63 -6.75 17.07
C LEU A 2 17.13 -7.84 16.09
N LYS A 3 17.44 -9.06 16.56
CA LYS A 3 17.80 -10.19 15.66
C LYS A 3 16.71 -10.41 14.60
N ARG A 4 15.42 -10.34 14.98
CA ARG A 4 14.26 -10.49 14.09
C ARG A 4 14.22 -9.43 12.99
N ILE A 5 14.49 -8.16 13.30
CA ILE A 5 14.51 -7.09 12.28
C ILE A 5 15.74 -7.21 11.37
N LEU A 6 16.91 -7.60 11.90
CA LEU A 6 18.08 -7.91 11.07
C LEU A 6 17.84 -9.13 10.17
N SER A 7 17.19 -10.17 10.67
CA SER A 7 16.72 -11.32 9.89
C SER A 7 15.71 -10.94 8.80
N VAL A 8 14.76 -10.06 9.10
CA VAL A 8 13.74 -9.58 8.14
C VAL A 8 14.37 -8.68 7.06
N LEU A 9 15.29 -7.79 7.45
CA LEU A 9 16.08 -7.00 6.49
C LEU A 9 17.02 -7.87 5.66
N LEU A 10 17.60 -8.92 6.24
CA LEU A 10 18.42 -9.89 5.54
C LEU A 10 17.57 -10.64 4.51
N CYS A 11 16.49 -11.32 4.92
CA CYS A 11 15.57 -11.97 3.98
C CYS A 11 15.07 -11.00 2.90
N ALA A 12 14.65 -9.78 3.25
CA ALA A 12 14.25 -8.78 2.28
C ALA A 12 15.38 -8.47 1.27
N ALA A 13 16.62 -8.24 1.74
CA ALA A 13 17.77 -7.93 0.88
C ALA A 13 18.14 -9.11 -0.04
N LEU A 14 18.16 -10.33 0.50
CA LEU A 14 18.34 -11.58 -0.26
C LEU A 14 17.30 -11.72 -1.38
N LEU A 15 16.07 -11.26 -1.12
CA LEU A 15 14.91 -11.38 -2.00
C LEU A 15 14.63 -10.13 -2.87
N LEU A 16 15.51 -9.13 -2.92
CA LEU A 16 15.33 -7.91 -3.76
C LEU A 16 15.34 -8.16 -5.29
N GLY A 17 15.42 -9.42 -5.73
CA GLY A 17 15.38 -9.86 -7.12
C GLY A 17 13.98 -9.97 -7.75
N GLY A 18 13.15 -8.92 -7.65
CA GLY A 18 11.81 -8.83 -8.26
C GLY A 18 10.67 -8.62 -7.24
N THR A 19 9.54 -8.04 -7.67
CA THR A 19 8.34 -7.80 -6.84
C THR A 19 7.05 -7.59 -7.68
N ALA A 20 5.87 -7.97 -7.12
CA ALA A 20 4.47 -7.87 -7.60
C ALA A 20 3.78 -9.08 -8.36
N LEU A 21 2.81 -9.68 -7.63
CA LEU A 21 1.61 -10.52 -7.96
C LEU A 21 1.73 -11.89 -8.73
N ALA A 22 0.90 -12.94 -8.53
CA ALA A 22 -0.02 -13.35 -7.42
C ALA A 22 -0.75 -14.74 -7.61
N ALA A 23 -0.94 -15.49 -6.50
CA ALA A 23 -1.92 -16.59 -6.25
C ALA A 23 -1.74 -17.95 -6.99
N LYS A 24 -2.29 -19.11 -6.56
CA LYS A 24 -3.01 -19.57 -5.33
C LYS A 24 -2.12 -20.65 -4.62
N GLU A 25 -2.50 -21.69 -3.85
CA GLU A 25 -3.70 -22.37 -3.30
C GLU A 25 -3.23 -22.96 -1.93
N ASP A 26 -3.97 -23.21 -0.83
CA ASP A 26 -5.41 -23.17 -0.49
C ASP A 26 -5.63 -22.60 0.96
N ASP A 27 -6.81 -22.78 1.57
CA ASP A 27 -7.18 -22.49 2.99
C ASP A 27 -7.30 -20.99 3.36
N TYR A 28 -8.34 -20.32 2.85
CA TYR A 28 -8.41 -18.85 2.74
C TYR A 28 -9.36 -18.10 3.69
N THR A 29 -8.92 -16.88 4.05
CA THR A 29 -9.75 -15.84 4.71
C THR A 29 -10.76 -15.22 3.75
N LEU A 30 -11.77 -14.50 4.27
CA LEU A 30 -12.80 -13.88 3.40
C LEU A 30 -12.24 -12.78 2.47
N PRO A 31 -11.27 -11.94 2.87
CA PRO A 31 -10.58 -11.02 1.96
C PRO A 31 -9.85 -11.71 0.80
N GLU A 32 -9.20 -12.86 1.06
CA GLU A 32 -8.48 -13.62 0.05
C GLU A 32 -9.43 -14.35 -0.90
N LEU A 33 -10.53 -14.90 -0.39
CA LEU A 33 -11.60 -15.45 -1.23
C LEU A 33 -12.24 -14.37 -2.11
N LEU A 34 -12.41 -13.13 -1.63
CA LEU A 34 -12.87 -12.01 -2.44
C LEU A 34 -11.88 -11.68 -3.57
N TYR A 35 -10.59 -11.61 -3.24
CA TYR A 35 -9.52 -11.39 -4.22
C TYR A 35 -9.51 -12.49 -5.29
N GLN A 36 -9.62 -13.76 -4.89
CA GLN A 36 -9.62 -14.89 -5.82
C GLN A 36 -10.85 -14.93 -6.71
N GLN A 37 -12.04 -14.71 -6.15
CA GLN A 37 -13.26 -14.64 -6.94
C GLN A 37 -13.10 -13.56 -8.03
N PHE A 38 -12.67 -12.35 -7.68
CA PHE A 38 -12.55 -11.27 -8.66
C PHE A 38 -11.36 -11.39 -9.62
N ALA A 39 -10.15 -11.65 -9.12
CA ALA A 39 -8.89 -11.54 -9.86
C ALA A 39 -8.33 -12.88 -10.38
N VAL A 40 -8.90 -14.02 -9.99
CA VAL A 40 -8.44 -15.36 -10.41
C VAL A 40 -9.58 -16.19 -11.05
N GLN A 41 -10.84 -15.92 -10.72
CA GLN A 41 -12.02 -16.62 -11.26
C GLN A 41 -12.92 -15.72 -12.14
N ASP A 42 -12.57 -14.44 -12.31
CA ASP A 42 -13.32 -13.43 -13.05
C ASP A 42 -14.79 -13.27 -12.59
N TYR A 43 -15.08 -13.50 -11.31
CA TYR A 43 -16.40 -13.22 -10.72
C TYR A 43 -16.56 -11.70 -10.60
N PRO A 44 -17.46 -11.07 -11.38
CA PRO A 44 -17.50 -9.62 -11.44
C PRO A 44 -18.06 -9.03 -10.14
N ILE A 45 -17.62 -7.82 -9.78
CA ILE A 45 -18.10 -7.11 -8.60
C ILE A 45 -19.16 -6.08 -9.01
N ARG A 46 -20.29 -6.03 -8.29
CA ARG A 46 -21.22 -4.89 -8.30
C ARG A 46 -21.26 -4.24 -6.93
N GLY A 47 -21.55 -2.94 -6.89
CA GLY A 47 -21.74 -2.27 -5.61
C GLY A 47 -22.26 -0.86 -5.70
N SER A 48 -22.25 -0.21 -4.55
CA SER A 48 -22.57 1.20 -4.37
C SER A 48 -21.55 1.87 -3.44
N VAL A 49 -21.32 3.15 -3.65
CA VAL A 49 -20.42 4.03 -2.89
C VAL A 49 -21.17 5.34 -2.64
N ALA A 50 -21.23 5.79 -1.40
CA ALA A 50 -21.67 7.13 -1.03
C ALA A 50 -20.54 7.84 -0.28
N VAL A 51 -20.33 9.12 -0.61
CA VAL A 51 -19.42 10.01 0.09
C VAL A 51 -20.24 10.92 1.00
N THR A 52 -19.74 11.23 2.19
CA THR A 52 -20.24 12.31 3.04
C THR A 52 -19.11 13.29 3.28
N ALA A 53 -19.41 14.58 3.30
CA ALA A 53 -18.43 15.65 3.51
C ALA A 53 -19.15 16.85 4.14
N SER A 54 -18.57 17.42 5.20
CA SER A 54 -19.06 18.63 5.85
C SER A 54 -17.92 19.37 6.56
N GLY A 55 -18.11 20.66 6.84
CA GLY A 55 -17.10 21.51 7.45
C GLY A 55 -16.93 22.85 6.73
N THR A 56 -15.77 23.48 6.92
CA THR A 56 -15.40 24.79 6.35
C THR A 56 -14.11 24.77 5.53
N ALA A 57 -13.33 23.68 5.59
CA ALA A 57 -12.07 23.58 4.87
C ALA A 57 -12.27 23.62 3.35
N SER A 58 -11.57 24.52 2.66
CA SER A 58 -11.80 24.83 1.24
C SER A 58 -11.56 23.67 0.25
N TRP A 59 -10.88 22.59 0.66
CA TRP A 59 -10.73 21.39 -0.17
C TRP A 59 -12.00 20.53 -0.22
N LEU A 60 -12.95 20.74 0.69
CA LEU A 60 -14.25 20.06 0.70
C LEU A 60 -15.14 20.45 -0.48
N ASP A 61 -14.91 21.60 -1.12
CA ASP A 61 -15.64 22.05 -2.32
C ASP A 61 -15.57 21.02 -3.47
N PHE A 62 -14.56 20.15 -3.50
CA PHE A 62 -14.45 19.03 -4.43
C PHE A 62 -15.31 17.81 -4.05
N LEU A 63 -15.53 17.56 -2.75
CA LEU A 63 -16.28 16.40 -2.23
C LEU A 63 -17.76 16.67 -1.98
N LEU A 64 -18.12 17.90 -1.57
CA LEU A 64 -19.51 18.33 -1.36
C LEU A 64 -20.45 17.99 -2.54
N PRO A 65 -20.03 18.12 -3.82
CA PRO A 65 -20.82 17.64 -4.94
C PRO A 65 -21.19 16.14 -4.94
N LEU A 66 -20.33 15.29 -4.38
CA LEU A 66 -20.50 13.84 -4.36
C LEU A 66 -21.45 13.38 -3.24
N THR A 67 -21.72 14.23 -2.24
CA THR A 67 -22.56 13.86 -1.08
C THR A 67 -24.06 13.83 -1.39
N ALA A 68 -24.45 14.33 -2.56
CA ALA A 68 -25.83 14.35 -3.03
C ALA A 68 -26.19 13.12 -3.90
N SER A 69 -25.29 12.13 -4.02
CA SER A 69 -25.51 10.99 -4.93
C SER A 69 -24.81 9.71 -4.47
N THR A 70 -25.50 8.59 -4.61
CA THR A 70 -24.87 7.26 -4.56
C THR A 70 -24.28 6.95 -5.94
N LEU A 71 -22.99 6.63 -5.98
CA LEU A 71 -22.31 6.11 -7.15
C LEU A 71 -22.44 4.58 -7.16
N HIS A 72 -22.87 4.01 -8.27
CA HIS A 72 -22.86 2.58 -8.51
C HIS A 72 -21.57 2.18 -9.22
N VAL A 73 -20.99 1.06 -8.82
CA VAL A 73 -19.78 0.50 -9.42
C VAL A 73 -20.07 -0.87 -10.02
N ARG A 74 -19.50 -1.15 -11.19
CA ARG A 74 -19.43 -2.49 -11.79
C ARG A 74 -17.98 -2.74 -12.24
N LEU A 75 -17.37 -3.82 -11.80
CA LEU A 75 -16.01 -4.23 -12.15
C LEU A 75 -16.05 -5.63 -12.77
N LEU A 76 -15.44 -5.79 -13.94
CA LEU A 76 -15.37 -7.04 -14.70
C LEU A 76 -13.94 -7.23 -15.21
N ASN A 77 -13.35 -8.38 -14.93
CA ASN A 77 -12.12 -8.86 -15.60
C ASN A 77 -12.53 -9.79 -16.76
N LEU A 78 -11.69 -9.91 -17.80
CA LEU A 78 -12.03 -10.66 -19.01
C LEU A 78 -11.21 -11.95 -19.10
N GLU A 79 -11.92 -13.07 -19.02
CA GLU A 79 -11.40 -14.44 -19.03
C GLU A 79 -10.30 -14.68 -20.09
N ASP A 80 -9.23 -15.38 -19.66
CA ASP A 80 -8.00 -15.65 -20.42
C ASP A 80 -7.21 -14.40 -20.89
N SER A 81 -7.40 -13.23 -20.28
CA SER A 81 -6.69 -12.00 -20.65
C SER A 81 -6.39 -11.06 -19.47
N ASP A 82 -5.40 -10.17 -19.63
CA ASP A 82 -5.16 -9.08 -18.68
C ASP A 82 -6.15 -7.89 -18.88
N ASP A 83 -7.19 -8.04 -19.72
CA ASP A 83 -8.15 -6.96 -20.05
C ASP A 83 -9.29 -6.86 -19.02
N PHE A 84 -9.82 -5.66 -18.82
CA PHE A 84 -10.87 -5.38 -17.84
C PHE A 84 -11.84 -4.29 -18.30
N GLN A 85 -13.02 -4.24 -17.66
CA GLN A 85 -14.06 -3.22 -17.86
C GLN A 85 -14.61 -2.75 -16.52
N TYR A 86 -14.25 -1.53 -16.12
CA TYR A 86 -14.74 -0.87 -14.91
C TYR A 86 -15.70 0.26 -15.27
N GLN A 87 -16.79 0.38 -14.51
CA GLN A 87 -17.89 1.30 -14.79
C GLN A 87 -18.35 1.98 -13.50
N VAL A 88 -18.52 3.30 -13.55
CA VAL A 88 -19.04 4.13 -12.46
C VAL A 88 -20.15 5.04 -13.00
N PHE A 89 -21.29 5.09 -12.33
CA PHE A 89 -22.44 5.94 -12.72
C PHE A 89 -23.29 6.28 -11.49
N SER A 90 -24.06 7.37 -11.52
CA SER A 90 -25.13 7.60 -10.54
C SER A 90 -26.48 7.15 -11.10
N GLN A 91 -27.48 7.05 -10.23
CA GLN A 91 -28.89 6.92 -10.63
C GLN A 91 -29.70 8.09 -10.07
N ASP A 92 -30.68 8.57 -10.85
CA ASP A 92 -31.66 9.54 -10.39
C ASP A 92 -32.86 8.87 -9.67
N ASP A 93 -33.77 9.67 -9.11
CA ASP A 93 -34.97 9.21 -8.39
C ASP A 93 -35.89 8.29 -9.22
N SER A 94 -35.74 8.24 -10.55
CA SER A 94 -36.48 7.32 -11.43
C SER A 94 -35.76 5.99 -11.69
N GLY A 95 -34.54 5.83 -11.16
CA GLY A 95 -33.65 4.70 -11.42
C GLY A 95 -32.91 4.78 -12.76
N SER A 96 -32.98 5.92 -13.46
CA SER A 96 -32.27 6.11 -14.73
C SER A 96 -30.80 6.43 -14.46
N GLN A 97 -29.92 5.87 -15.30
CA GLN A 97 -28.48 6.04 -15.21
C GLN A 97 -28.07 7.47 -15.62
N GLN A 98 -27.15 8.07 -14.87
CA GLN A 98 -26.57 9.39 -15.15
C GLN A 98 -25.04 9.34 -15.00
N GLY A 99 -24.30 10.15 -15.76
CA GLY A 99 -22.86 10.38 -15.55
C GLY A 99 -21.96 9.16 -15.74
N LEU A 100 -22.29 8.24 -16.65
CA LEU A 100 -21.54 7.00 -16.85
C LEU A 100 -20.10 7.30 -17.27
N THR A 101 -19.16 6.75 -16.50
CA THR A 101 -17.73 6.71 -16.78
C THR A 101 -17.29 5.25 -16.92
N GLN A 102 -16.57 4.94 -18.00
CA GLN A 102 -16.06 3.61 -18.32
C GLN A 102 -14.54 3.69 -18.47
N LEU A 103 -13.82 2.86 -17.70
CA LEU A 103 -12.38 2.66 -17.81
C LEU A 103 -12.14 1.19 -18.17
N TYR A 104 -11.42 0.93 -19.26
CA TYR A 104 -11.25 -0.43 -19.77
C TYR A 104 -9.93 -0.62 -20.51
N ARG A 105 -9.37 -1.82 -20.46
CA ARG A 105 -8.17 -2.20 -21.20
C ARG A 105 -8.56 -3.06 -22.41
N VAL A 106 -7.85 -2.88 -23.53
CA VAL A 106 -7.92 -3.78 -24.70
C VAL A 106 -6.50 -3.96 -25.23
N GLY A 107 -5.85 -5.08 -24.90
CA GLY A 107 -4.41 -5.25 -25.09
C GLY A 107 -3.62 -4.16 -24.35
N ASP A 108 -2.50 -3.71 -24.91
CA ASP A 108 -1.62 -2.75 -24.22
C ASP A 108 -2.08 -1.28 -24.37
N THR A 109 -3.38 -1.03 -24.28
CA THR A 109 -3.96 0.31 -24.26
C THR A 109 -5.13 0.37 -23.29
N LEU A 110 -5.03 1.33 -22.38
CA LEU A 110 -6.10 1.73 -21.46
C LEU A 110 -6.96 2.79 -22.15
N TYR A 111 -8.28 2.66 -22.04
CA TYR A 111 -9.26 3.56 -22.64
C TYR A 111 -10.15 4.16 -21.54
N LEU A 112 -10.38 5.46 -21.60
CA LEU A 112 -11.27 6.20 -20.71
C LEU A 112 -12.36 6.90 -21.53
N ARG A 113 -13.62 6.66 -21.16
CA ARG A 113 -14.81 7.28 -21.74
C ARG A 113 -15.73 7.78 -20.63
N THR A 114 -16.37 8.94 -20.80
CA THR A 114 -17.28 9.49 -19.78
C THR A 114 -18.36 10.40 -20.37
N ASP A 115 -19.58 10.36 -19.82
CA ASP A 115 -20.67 11.31 -20.11
C ASP A 115 -20.29 12.78 -19.84
N VAL A 116 -19.25 13.01 -19.04
CA VAL A 116 -18.67 14.35 -18.79
C VAL A 116 -17.95 14.89 -20.05
N LEU A 117 -17.49 14.00 -20.94
CA LEU A 117 -16.86 14.30 -22.23
C LEU A 117 -17.46 13.38 -23.33
N PRO A 118 -18.76 13.52 -23.65
CA PRO A 118 -19.55 12.47 -24.30
C PRO A 118 -19.13 12.18 -25.75
N ASP A 119 -18.54 13.18 -26.42
CA ASP A 119 -17.98 13.11 -27.77
C ASP A 119 -16.47 12.77 -27.81
N VAL A 120 -15.88 12.36 -26.69
CA VAL A 120 -14.43 12.07 -26.58
C VAL A 120 -14.19 10.67 -26.03
N LEU A 121 -13.26 9.95 -26.65
CA LEU A 121 -12.65 8.73 -26.16
C LEU A 121 -11.17 9.01 -25.96
N LEU A 122 -10.64 8.77 -24.77
CA LEU A 122 -9.21 8.91 -24.49
C LEU A 122 -8.53 7.54 -24.52
N SER A 123 -7.35 7.47 -25.12
CA SER A 123 -6.46 6.30 -25.04
C SER A 123 -5.15 6.65 -24.38
N MET A 124 -4.63 5.68 -23.63
CA MET A 124 -3.36 5.73 -22.92
C MET A 124 -2.62 4.42 -23.24
N PRO A 125 -1.70 4.41 -24.23
CA PRO A 125 -0.90 3.22 -24.51
C PRO A 125 -0.06 2.86 -23.28
N MET A 126 -0.19 1.64 -22.79
CA MET A 126 0.65 1.10 -21.74
C MET A 126 1.95 0.62 -22.41
N THR A 127 3.10 1.15 -22.00
CA THR A 127 4.38 0.48 -22.30
C THR A 127 4.39 -0.88 -21.58
N GLU A 128 4.93 -1.92 -22.22
CA GLU A 128 5.11 -3.24 -21.60
C GLU A 128 5.80 -3.11 -20.23
N SER A 129 5.01 -3.20 -19.15
CA SER A 129 5.52 -3.57 -17.84
C SER A 129 5.88 -5.05 -17.93
N ALA A 130 7.17 -5.36 -18.11
CA ALA A 130 7.66 -6.73 -18.13
C ALA A 130 7.09 -7.50 -16.93
N LYS A 131 6.52 -8.70 -17.18
CA LYS A 131 5.82 -9.48 -16.14
C LYS A 131 6.70 -9.61 -14.90
N SER A 132 6.17 -9.14 -13.78
CA SER A 132 6.86 -9.05 -12.51
C SER A 132 6.75 -10.34 -11.70
N ASN A 133 7.69 -10.57 -10.78
CA ASN A 133 7.66 -11.72 -9.88
C ASN A 133 6.67 -11.46 -8.72
N PRO A 134 5.93 -12.45 -8.19
CA PRO A 134 4.89 -12.26 -7.17
C PRO A 134 5.25 -11.39 -5.95
N SER A 135 4.26 -10.78 -5.30
CA SER A 135 4.51 -9.79 -4.24
C SER A 135 5.12 -10.44 -3.00
N PHE A 136 6.33 -10.05 -2.61
CA PHE A 136 6.98 -10.59 -1.41
C PHE A 136 6.51 -9.93 -0.09
N TYR A 137 5.70 -8.86 -0.17
CA TYR A 137 5.24 -8.14 1.02
C TYR A 137 4.37 -8.98 1.97
N SER A 138 3.60 -9.96 1.46
CA SER A 138 2.82 -10.86 2.32
C SER A 138 3.74 -11.70 3.21
N VAL A 139 4.79 -12.28 2.62
CA VAL A 139 5.76 -13.14 3.31
C VAL A 139 6.52 -12.37 4.38
N LEU A 140 6.93 -11.13 4.08
CA LEU A 140 7.57 -10.25 5.08
C LEU A 140 6.62 -9.87 6.23
N ALA A 141 5.36 -9.58 5.91
CA ALA A 141 4.34 -9.28 6.93
C ALA A 141 4.05 -10.50 7.81
N GLU A 142 3.89 -11.68 7.22
CA GLU A 142 3.68 -12.94 7.94
C GLU A 142 4.90 -13.32 8.80
N MET A 143 6.12 -13.04 8.32
CA MET A 143 7.36 -13.26 9.08
C MET A 143 7.51 -12.27 10.26
N MET A 144 6.98 -11.06 10.11
CA MET A 144 6.82 -10.10 11.20
C MET A 144 5.63 -10.41 12.13
N ALA A 145 4.64 -11.18 11.67
CA ALA A 145 3.48 -11.60 12.45
C ALA A 145 3.68 -12.89 13.28
N GLN A 146 4.71 -13.71 12.96
CA GLN A 146 4.99 -14.95 13.72
C GLN A 146 5.01 -14.71 15.25
N PRO A 147 4.37 -15.56 16.07
CA PRO A 147 4.50 -15.51 17.52
C PRO A 147 5.97 -15.61 17.95
N ASP A 148 6.41 -14.81 18.93
CA ASP A 148 7.82 -14.81 19.36
C ASP A 148 8.31 -16.19 19.84
N ILE A 149 7.41 -17.06 20.34
CA ILE A 149 7.71 -18.46 20.68
C ILE A 149 8.14 -19.26 19.44
N LEU A 150 7.47 -19.10 18.29
CA LEU A 150 7.88 -19.73 17.03
C LEU A 150 9.12 -19.05 16.44
N TRP A 151 9.26 -17.73 16.64
CA TRP A 151 10.46 -17.01 16.24
C TRP A 151 11.72 -17.54 16.94
N GLU A 152 11.70 -17.63 18.28
CA GLU A 152 12.86 -18.06 19.07
C GLU A 152 13.18 -19.56 18.91
N SER A 153 12.17 -20.41 18.66
CA SER A 153 12.37 -21.86 18.55
C SER A 153 12.67 -22.38 17.14
N MET A 154 12.19 -21.71 16.08
CA MET A 154 12.34 -22.17 14.70
C MET A 154 13.19 -21.20 13.85
N TRP A 155 12.83 -19.91 13.83
CA TRP A 155 13.45 -18.93 12.94
C TRP A 155 14.85 -18.48 13.37
N GLN A 156 15.03 -18.20 14.67
CA GLN A 156 16.33 -17.74 15.16
C GLN A 156 17.44 -18.78 14.96
N PRO A 157 17.24 -20.09 15.22
CA PRO A 157 18.26 -21.10 14.92
C PRO A 157 18.56 -21.23 13.42
N ALA A 158 17.54 -21.24 12.56
CA ALA A 158 17.73 -21.37 11.10
C ALA A 158 18.48 -20.18 10.48
N LEU A 159 18.33 -18.98 11.05
CA LEU A 159 19.02 -17.78 10.59
C LEU A 159 20.34 -17.48 11.33
N GLU A 160 20.73 -18.29 12.30
CA GLU A 160 21.93 -18.02 13.12
C GLU A 160 23.24 -18.15 12.31
N GLU A 161 23.33 -19.09 11.37
CA GLU A 161 24.53 -19.23 10.51
C GLU A 161 24.72 -18.01 9.60
N TYR A 162 23.67 -17.58 8.88
CA TYR A 162 23.68 -16.38 8.05
C TYR A 162 23.98 -15.11 8.84
N LEU A 163 23.40 -14.97 10.04
CA LEU A 163 23.69 -13.82 10.91
C LEU A 163 25.16 -13.83 11.34
N ASN A 164 25.74 -14.99 11.68
CA ASN A 164 27.16 -15.09 12.04
C ASN A 164 28.09 -14.81 10.85
N GLU A 165 27.73 -15.23 9.62
CA GLU A 165 28.49 -14.85 8.42
C GLU A 165 28.41 -13.33 8.17
N LEU A 166 27.23 -12.74 8.29
CA LEU A 166 27.03 -11.29 8.15
C LEU A 166 27.83 -10.51 9.21
N GLU A 167 27.84 -10.95 10.47
CA GLU A 167 28.66 -10.34 11.53
C GLU A 167 30.17 -10.42 11.22
N LEU A 168 30.64 -11.55 10.67
CA LEU A 168 32.03 -11.72 10.30
C LEU A 168 32.42 -10.83 9.11
N TRP A 169 31.59 -10.77 8.07
CA TRP A 169 31.80 -9.90 6.91
C TRP A 169 31.73 -8.42 7.28
N LEU A 170 30.79 -8.02 8.15
CA LEU A 170 30.70 -6.66 8.67
C LEU A 170 31.96 -6.24 9.45
N ALA A 171 32.66 -7.17 10.10
CA ALA A 171 33.86 -6.85 10.88
C ALA A 171 34.98 -6.23 10.03
N ASP A 172 35.10 -6.60 8.75
CA ASP A 172 36.11 -6.04 7.83
C ASP A 172 35.85 -4.56 7.48
N TYR A 173 34.62 -4.06 7.66
CA TYR A 173 34.21 -2.67 7.42
C TYR A 173 34.10 -1.84 8.71
N ALA A 174 34.45 -2.40 9.87
CA ALA A 174 34.31 -1.74 11.16
C ALA A 174 35.35 -0.62 11.35
N ALA A 175 34.90 0.61 11.53
CA ALA A 175 35.74 1.72 11.97
C ALA A 175 36.15 1.55 13.45
N GLU A 176 37.20 2.27 13.88
CA GLU A 176 37.63 2.31 15.29
C GLU A 176 36.43 2.69 16.20
N PRO A 177 36.14 1.92 17.26
CA PRO A 177 35.00 2.19 18.13
C PRO A 177 35.13 3.51 18.87
N ASP A 178 34.15 4.39 18.69
CA ASP A 178 34.03 5.64 19.45
C ASP A 178 33.43 5.34 20.84
N THR A 179 33.85 6.09 21.87
CA THR A 179 33.39 5.89 23.25
C THR A 179 32.91 7.20 23.85
N MET A 180 31.66 7.18 24.31
CA MET A 180 30.89 8.37 24.67
C MET A 180 30.06 8.12 25.93
N THR A 181 29.72 9.18 26.65
CA THR A 181 28.87 9.09 27.85
C THR A 181 27.48 9.61 27.53
N GLU A 182 26.50 8.72 27.44
CA GLU A 182 25.09 9.06 27.24
C GLU A 182 24.33 8.72 28.54
N ASN A 183 23.54 9.66 29.06
CA ASN A 183 22.79 9.55 30.33
C ASN A 183 23.61 9.14 31.58
N GLY A 184 24.94 9.27 31.54
CA GLY A 184 25.85 8.91 32.63
C GLY A 184 26.44 7.50 32.54
N GLU A 185 26.00 6.68 31.57
CA GLU A 185 26.62 5.39 31.26
C GLU A 185 27.61 5.52 30.10
N LEU A 186 28.64 4.66 30.08
CA LEU A 186 29.58 4.58 28.97
C LEU A 186 28.95 3.75 27.84
N VAL A 187 28.88 4.34 26.65
CA VAL A 187 28.35 3.75 25.42
C VAL A 187 29.47 3.67 24.38
N MET A 188 29.59 2.53 23.72
CA MET A 188 30.51 2.30 22.61
C MET A 188 29.75 2.35 21.29
N ARG A 189 30.23 3.10 20.30
CA ARG A 189 29.64 3.20 18.97
C ARG A 189 30.59 2.64 17.92
N VAL A 190 30.15 1.62 17.19
CA VAL A 190 30.86 1.09 16.01
C VAL A 190 30.12 1.55 14.76
N SER A 191 30.85 2.15 13.83
CA SER A 191 30.32 2.58 12.53
C SER A 191 30.97 1.78 11.41
N TYR A 192 30.20 1.51 10.36
CA TYR A 192 30.62 0.72 9.21
C TYR A 192 30.24 1.48 7.94
N VAL A 193 31.14 1.51 6.97
CA VAL A 193 30.93 2.20 5.68
C VAL A 193 31.25 1.18 4.58
N ILE A 194 30.21 0.78 3.85
CA ILE A 194 30.27 -0.37 2.94
C ILE A 194 29.90 0.10 1.52
N PRO A 195 30.79 -0.02 0.53
CA PRO A 195 30.48 0.27 -0.87
C PRO A 195 29.26 -0.52 -1.37
N ALA A 196 28.43 0.11 -2.19
CA ALA A 196 27.24 -0.54 -2.76
C ALA A 196 27.56 -1.82 -3.57
N ASP A 197 28.73 -1.91 -4.19
CA ASP A 197 29.15 -3.09 -4.95
C ASP A 197 29.48 -4.27 -4.01
N ASP A 198 30.18 -4.03 -2.89
CA ASP A 198 30.47 -5.06 -1.88
C ASP A 198 29.17 -5.58 -1.23
N VAL A 199 28.19 -4.68 -0.99
CA VAL A 199 26.84 -5.05 -0.53
C VAL A 199 26.14 -5.95 -1.56
N LYS A 200 26.25 -5.65 -2.87
CA LYS A 200 25.70 -6.50 -3.95
C LYS A 200 26.38 -7.86 -3.98
N GLU A 201 27.70 -7.94 -3.86
CA GLU A 201 28.42 -9.23 -3.86
C GLU A 201 28.03 -10.10 -2.66
N GLN A 202 28.01 -9.55 -1.44
CA GLN A 202 27.59 -10.32 -0.25
C GLN A 202 26.12 -10.74 -0.33
N THR A 203 25.24 -9.89 -0.87
CA THR A 203 23.82 -10.25 -1.08
C THR A 203 23.70 -11.47 -2.01
N LYS A 204 24.45 -11.51 -3.12
CA LYS A 204 24.48 -12.67 -4.04
C LYS A 204 25.02 -13.94 -3.36
N LEU A 205 26.06 -13.82 -2.55
CA LEU A 205 26.67 -14.95 -1.84
C LEU A 205 25.68 -15.59 -0.87
N MET A 206 25.11 -14.79 0.03
CA MET A 206 24.15 -15.26 1.02
C MET A 206 22.84 -15.75 0.38
N TRP A 207 22.45 -15.18 -0.77
CA TRP A 207 21.27 -15.65 -1.51
C TRP A 207 21.48 -17.02 -2.15
N LYS A 208 22.68 -17.27 -2.68
CA LYS A 208 23.07 -18.59 -3.18
C LYS A 208 23.15 -19.65 -2.07
N GLN A 209 23.45 -19.26 -0.83
CA GLN A 209 23.36 -20.16 0.33
C GLN A 209 21.88 -20.50 0.63
N ALA A 210 21.04 -19.47 0.78
CA ALA A 210 19.62 -19.62 1.12
C ALA A 210 18.83 -20.48 0.11
N LEU A 211 19.17 -20.41 -1.18
CA LEU A 211 18.57 -21.23 -2.25
C LEU A 211 18.90 -22.74 -2.18
N TYR A 212 19.80 -23.17 -1.29
CA TYR A 212 20.16 -24.58 -1.09
C TYR A 212 20.04 -25.07 0.37
N ASP A 213 19.61 -24.21 1.30
CA ASP A 213 19.39 -24.56 2.70
C ASP A 213 17.96 -25.05 2.94
N GLU A 214 17.77 -26.36 2.91
CA GLU A 214 16.49 -27.01 3.20
C GLU A 214 15.95 -26.70 4.62
N THR A 215 16.76 -26.21 5.56
CA THR A 215 16.29 -25.77 6.89
C THR A 215 15.50 -24.47 6.76
N LEU A 216 16.12 -23.43 6.19
CA LEU A 216 15.48 -22.15 5.94
C LEU A 216 14.32 -22.27 4.93
N LEU A 217 14.50 -23.06 3.86
CA LEU A 217 13.45 -23.30 2.87
C LEU A 217 12.24 -24.05 3.48
N THR A 218 12.43 -24.94 4.46
CA THR A 218 11.30 -25.59 5.16
C THR A 218 10.48 -24.62 6.00
N LEU A 219 11.10 -23.53 6.49
CA LEU A 219 10.37 -22.46 7.20
C LEU A 219 9.72 -21.45 6.24
N LEU A 220 10.36 -21.16 5.11
CA LEU A 220 9.89 -20.19 4.13
C LEU A 220 8.77 -20.72 3.23
N ARG A 221 8.85 -21.98 2.74
CA ARG A 221 7.86 -22.53 1.80
C ARG A 221 6.40 -22.48 2.32
N PRO A 222 6.09 -22.78 3.60
CA PRO A 222 4.71 -22.67 4.12
C PRO A 222 4.11 -21.25 4.08
N MET A 223 4.96 -20.22 3.99
CA MET A 223 4.58 -18.80 3.97
C MET A 223 4.58 -18.22 2.55
N MET A 224 4.72 -19.09 1.53
CA MET A 224 4.83 -18.71 0.13
C MET A 224 3.88 -19.55 -0.72
N THR A 225 3.08 -18.88 -1.57
CA THR A 225 2.36 -19.55 -2.67
C THR A 225 3.32 -20.32 -3.57
N GLU A 226 2.85 -21.34 -4.29
CA GLU A 226 3.72 -22.09 -5.21
C GLU A 226 4.37 -21.17 -6.26
N GLU A 227 3.69 -20.09 -6.67
CA GLU A 227 4.23 -19.06 -7.55
C GLU A 227 5.36 -18.26 -6.88
N GLN A 228 5.21 -17.86 -5.62
CA GLN A 228 6.29 -17.22 -4.84
C GLN A 228 7.49 -18.16 -4.68
N GLN A 229 7.25 -19.45 -4.44
CA GLN A 229 8.33 -20.46 -4.39
C GLN A 229 9.02 -20.62 -5.76
N ALA A 230 8.26 -20.64 -6.86
CA ALA A 230 8.77 -20.79 -8.22
C ALA A 230 9.52 -19.53 -8.75
N ALA A 231 9.17 -18.35 -8.23
CA ALA A 231 9.79 -17.08 -8.60
C ALA A 231 10.99 -16.71 -7.70
N TYR A 232 10.96 -17.05 -6.41
CA TYR A 232 11.99 -16.68 -5.44
C TYR A 232 12.84 -17.84 -4.93
N LEU A 233 12.26 -19.01 -4.63
CA LEU A 233 12.99 -20.14 -4.07
C LEU A 233 13.51 -21.11 -5.14
N ASN A 234 13.72 -20.62 -6.36
CA ASN A 234 14.01 -21.43 -7.53
C ASN A 234 15.50 -21.33 -7.92
N PRO A 235 16.35 -22.32 -7.55
CA PRO A 235 17.78 -22.26 -7.80
C PRO A 235 18.15 -22.24 -9.30
N ALA A 236 17.24 -22.64 -10.21
CA ALA A 236 17.47 -22.53 -11.65
C ALA A 236 17.51 -21.07 -12.15
N LEU A 237 16.97 -20.13 -11.38
CA LEU A 237 16.98 -18.69 -11.66
C LEU A 237 18.16 -17.95 -11.03
N GLY A 238 19.15 -18.65 -10.45
CA GLY A 238 20.32 -18.04 -9.80
C GLY A 238 21.05 -16.97 -10.63
N TYR A 239 21.17 -17.17 -11.94
CA TYR A 239 21.78 -16.21 -12.87
C TYR A 239 20.93 -14.95 -13.11
N PHE A 240 19.60 -15.08 -12.99
CA PHE A 240 18.65 -13.98 -13.12
C PHE A 240 18.67 -13.13 -11.84
N TYR A 241 18.69 -13.77 -10.67
CA TYR A 241 18.82 -13.05 -9.38
C TYR A 241 20.13 -12.26 -9.29
N ASP A 242 21.27 -12.83 -9.72
CA ASP A 242 22.54 -12.11 -9.83
C ASP A 242 22.40 -10.83 -10.67
N ALA A 243 21.78 -10.93 -11.84
CA ALA A 243 21.57 -9.81 -12.76
C ALA A 243 20.59 -8.76 -12.21
N CYS A 244 19.56 -9.17 -11.47
CA CYS A 244 18.66 -8.24 -10.77
C CYS A 244 19.40 -7.47 -9.66
N ILE A 245 20.23 -8.15 -8.86
CA ILE A 245 21.04 -7.52 -7.81
C ILE A 245 22.06 -6.54 -8.43
N ASP A 246 22.69 -6.89 -9.56
CA ASP A 246 23.54 -5.97 -10.32
C ASP A 246 22.78 -4.73 -10.82
N ALA A 247 21.55 -4.91 -11.31
CA ALA A 247 20.70 -3.84 -11.82
C ALA A 247 20.14 -2.89 -10.74
N LEU A 248 20.25 -3.22 -9.44
CA LEU A 248 19.78 -2.34 -8.37
C LEU A 248 20.50 -0.97 -8.42
N PRO A 249 19.75 0.17 -8.40
CA PRO A 249 20.31 1.52 -8.50
C PRO A 249 20.95 2.03 -7.18
N LEU A 250 21.57 1.11 -6.42
CA LEU A 250 22.37 1.44 -5.25
C LEU A 250 23.68 2.11 -5.70
N SER A 251 24.04 3.23 -5.08
CA SER A 251 25.26 3.97 -5.38
C SER A 251 25.75 4.75 -4.16
N GLY A 252 27.07 4.92 -4.04
CA GLY A 252 27.70 5.40 -2.81
C GLY A 252 27.82 4.31 -1.74
N ASP A 253 27.90 4.71 -0.47
CA ASP A 253 28.13 3.80 0.66
C ASP A 253 26.83 3.54 1.46
N LEU A 254 26.56 2.28 1.76
CA LEU A 254 25.68 1.89 2.86
C LEU A 254 26.39 2.21 4.17
N ARG A 255 25.67 2.80 5.14
CA ARG A 255 26.24 3.14 6.45
C ARG A 255 25.47 2.47 7.58
N LEU A 256 26.14 1.56 8.28
CA LEU A 256 25.63 0.91 9.48
C LEU A 256 26.27 1.57 10.70
N SER A 257 25.49 1.77 11.77
CA SER A 257 25.96 2.26 13.07
C SER A 257 25.32 1.45 14.17
N ARG A 258 26.11 1.00 15.14
CA ARG A 258 25.66 0.20 16.29
C ARG A 258 26.14 0.86 17.58
N LYS A 259 25.23 1.04 18.54
CA LYS A 259 25.55 1.45 19.93
C LYS A 259 25.48 0.24 20.84
N PHE A 260 26.47 0.12 21.73
CA PHE A 260 26.56 -0.92 22.74
C PHE A 260 26.71 -0.32 24.14
N SER A 261 26.13 -0.96 25.16
CA SER A 261 26.38 -0.64 26.56
C SER A 261 27.82 -1.00 26.95
N ALA A 262 28.30 -0.46 28.07
CA ALA A 262 29.56 -0.90 28.69
C ALA A 262 29.62 -2.40 29.08
N ARG A 263 28.51 -3.14 28.95
CA ARG A 263 28.42 -4.60 29.18
C ARG A 263 28.33 -5.40 27.88
N GLY A 264 28.23 -4.74 26.73
CA GLY A 264 28.09 -5.36 25.40
C GLY A 264 26.66 -5.49 24.88
N ASP A 265 25.65 -5.06 25.63
CA ASP A 265 24.25 -5.10 25.18
C ASP A 265 24.05 -4.14 24.02
N THR A 266 23.39 -4.56 22.93
CA THR A 266 23.12 -3.64 21.80
C THR A 266 21.97 -2.71 22.15
N LEU A 267 22.25 -1.41 22.26
CA LEU A 267 21.29 -0.37 22.63
C LEU A 267 20.49 0.12 21.42
N SER A 268 21.18 0.36 20.29
CA SER A 268 20.56 0.78 19.04
C SER A 268 21.33 0.30 17.82
N VAL A 269 20.61 0.01 16.72
CA VAL A 269 21.20 -0.24 15.40
C VAL A 269 20.56 0.70 14.39
N ALA A 270 21.36 1.34 13.53
CA ALA A 270 20.88 2.19 12.45
C ALA A 270 21.53 1.78 11.12
N VAL A 271 20.72 1.55 10.09
CA VAL A 271 21.15 1.28 8.70
C VAL A 271 20.67 2.43 7.83
N ALA A 272 21.60 3.24 7.35
CA ALA A 272 21.36 4.33 6.41
C ALA A 272 21.70 3.89 4.99
N LEU A 273 20.68 3.90 4.13
CA LEU A 273 20.74 3.57 2.71
C LEU A 273 20.76 4.86 1.88
N PRO A 274 21.70 5.04 0.95
CA PRO A 274 21.64 6.13 -0.02
C PRO A 274 20.44 5.93 -0.95
N LEU A 275 19.66 6.98 -1.18
CA LEU A 275 18.53 6.96 -2.11
C LEU A 275 18.96 7.45 -3.49
N PRO A 276 18.46 6.84 -4.59
CA PRO A 276 18.63 7.39 -5.93
C PRO A 276 17.92 8.76 -6.04
N GLN A 277 18.37 9.60 -6.97
CA GLN A 277 17.80 10.92 -7.20
C GLN A 277 16.30 10.82 -7.51
N ASN A 278 15.48 11.50 -6.70
CA ASN A 278 14.02 11.46 -6.74
C ASN A 278 13.44 12.89 -6.72
N ALA A 279 12.19 13.03 -7.18
CA ALA A 279 11.51 14.32 -7.27
C ALA A 279 11.27 15.01 -5.93
N TRP A 280 11.34 14.27 -4.81
CA TRP A 280 11.13 14.79 -3.45
C TRP A 280 12.43 15.23 -2.76
N GLY A 281 13.59 15.05 -3.39
CA GLY A 281 14.89 15.55 -2.91
C GLY A 281 15.49 14.82 -1.69
N TYR A 282 14.91 13.69 -1.25
CA TYR A 282 15.48 12.88 -0.18
C TYR A 282 16.72 12.12 -0.67
N THR A 283 17.81 12.18 0.09
CA THR A 283 19.11 11.58 -0.28
C THR A 283 19.41 10.30 0.51
N THR A 284 18.74 10.08 1.64
CA THR A 284 19.07 8.97 2.55
C THR A 284 17.85 8.50 3.32
N LEU A 285 17.64 7.19 3.33
CA LEU A 285 16.65 6.49 4.14
C LEU A 285 17.37 5.73 5.27
N THR A 286 17.04 6.01 6.53
CA THR A 286 17.63 5.33 7.68
C THR A 286 16.59 4.51 8.43
N PHE A 287 16.79 3.21 8.52
CA PHE A 287 16.09 2.35 9.48
C PHE A 287 16.87 2.38 10.80
N ARG A 288 16.21 2.65 11.92
CA ARG A 288 16.81 2.63 13.26
C ARG A 288 15.96 1.79 14.20
N GLN A 289 16.59 0.88 14.93
CA GLN A 289 16.00 0.18 16.07
C GLN A 289 16.65 0.70 17.35
N GLU A 290 15.85 1.03 18.36
CA GLU A 290 16.31 1.45 19.68
C GLU A 290 15.35 0.86 20.73
N GLY A 291 15.82 -0.17 21.46
CA GLY A 291 14.93 -1.01 22.27
C GLY A 291 13.85 -1.72 21.42
N SER A 292 12.59 -1.54 21.80
CA SER A 292 11.40 -1.97 21.05
C SER A 292 11.00 -1.03 19.91
N THR A 293 11.43 0.24 19.95
CA THR A 293 11.04 1.26 18.97
C THR A 293 11.78 1.08 17.64
N THR A 294 11.02 1.01 16.56
CA THR A 294 11.51 1.10 15.18
C THR A 294 11.27 2.50 14.66
N ALA A 295 12.25 3.11 13.98
CA ALA A 295 12.14 4.42 13.37
C ALA A 295 12.65 4.43 11.93
N LEU A 296 11.94 5.18 11.08
CA LEU A 296 12.24 5.44 9.68
C LEU A 296 12.61 6.93 9.54
N VAL A 297 13.82 7.25 9.10
CA VAL A 297 14.29 8.63 8.95
C VAL A 297 14.68 8.91 7.51
N LEU A 298 13.91 9.77 6.85
CA LEU A 298 14.19 10.33 5.53
C LEU A 298 14.89 11.68 5.68
N ASN A 299 16.05 11.84 5.05
CA ASN A 299 16.81 13.09 5.07
C ASN A 299 16.93 13.68 3.67
N SER A 300 16.65 14.97 3.54
CA SER A 300 16.93 15.80 2.35
C SER A 300 17.88 16.93 2.74
N ALA A 301 18.25 17.78 1.77
CA ALA A 301 19.03 18.97 2.05
C ALA A 301 18.26 20.02 2.90
N THR A 302 16.93 19.99 2.89
CA THR A 302 16.06 21.03 3.48
C THR A 302 15.21 20.55 4.66
N GLN A 303 15.16 19.25 4.93
CA GLN A 303 14.21 18.66 5.88
C GLN A 303 14.67 17.26 6.34
N THR A 304 14.48 16.95 7.62
CA THR A 304 14.51 15.58 8.15
C THR A 304 13.10 15.18 8.56
N LEU A 305 12.61 14.08 7.99
CA LEU A 305 11.31 13.48 8.28
C LEU A 305 11.53 12.15 9.01
N THR A 306 10.99 12.03 10.22
CA THR A 306 11.11 10.86 11.09
C THR A 306 9.73 10.29 11.40
N PHE A 307 9.54 9.00 11.17
CA PHE A 307 8.43 8.23 11.71
C PHE A 307 9.01 7.26 12.75
N SER A 308 8.47 7.23 13.97
CA SER A 308 8.78 6.22 14.97
C SER A 308 7.54 5.41 15.31
N MET A 309 7.71 4.14 15.66
CA MET A 309 6.64 3.23 16.02
C MET A 309 7.11 2.17 17.03
N ALA A 310 6.24 1.82 17.96
CA ALA A 310 6.38 0.73 18.92
C ALA A 310 5.04 0.02 19.09
N SER A 311 5.07 -1.25 19.50
CA SER A 311 3.87 -1.90 20.04
C SER A 311 3.45 -1.19 21.32
N ALA A 312 2.16 -0.93 21.51
CA ALA A 312 1.66 -0.38 22.76
C ALA A 312 1.84 -1.40 23.91
N ASP A 313 2.25 -0.93 25.09
CA ASP A 313 2.59 -1.80 26.23
C ASP A 313 1.43 -2.74 26.59
N GLY A 314 1.64 -4.04 26.35
CA GLY A 314 0.68 -5.09 26.67
C GLY A 314 -0.50 -5.25 25.70
N ASN A 315 -0.59 -4.48 24.61
CA ASN A 315 -1.67 -4.58 23.62
C ASN A 315 -1.12 -4.86 22.21
N GLN A 316 -1.27 -6.10 21.75
CA GLN A 316 -0.87 -6.53 20.39
C GLN A 316 -1.69 -5.85 19.28
N ASN A 317 -2.89 -5.35 19.60
CA ASN A 317 -3.80 -4.68 18.67
C ASN A 317 -3.68 -3.14 18.75
N ALA A 318 -2.54 -2.61 19.23
CA ALA A 318 -2.27 -1.18 19.18
C ALA A 318 -0.80 -0.87 18.92
N ILE A 319 -0.56 0.08 18.02
CA ILE A 319 0.74 0.64 17.68
C ILE A 319 0.72 2.11 18.10
N THR A 320 1.71 2.54 18.88
CA THR A 320 1.94 3.94 19.20
C THR A 320 3.21 4.44 18.53
N GLY A 321 3.31 5.74 18.30
CA GLY A 321 4.47 6.29 17.61
C GLY A 321 4.46 7.80 17.50
N SER A 322 5.44 8.34 16.77
CA SER A 322 5.54 9.77 16.49
C SER A 322 5.91 10.06 15.04
N ILE A 323 5.49 11.22 14.57
CA ILE A 323 5.82 11.80 13.27
C ILE A 323 6.48 13.15 13.55
N SER A 324 7.72 13.32 13.11
CA SER A 324 8.43 14.59 13.21
C SER A 324 8.98 15.02 11.85
N SER A 325 8.71 16.25 11.45
CA SER A 325 9.30 16.87 10.27
C SER A 325 10.00 18.16 10.71
N VAL A 326 11.33 18.10 10.75
CA VAL A 326 12.21 19.19 11.17
C VAL A 326 12.82 19.85 9.92
N PRO A 327 12.50 21.12 9.62
CA PRO A 327 13.19 21.88 8.57
C PRO A 327 14.68 22.07 8.90
N ALA A 328 15.51 22.15 7.86
CA ALA A 328 16.92 22.52 8.03
C ALA A 328 17.02 23.99 8.46
N ALA A 329 17.93 24.31 9.38
CA ALA A 329 18.00 25.62 10.05
C ALA A 329 18.31 26.85 9.17
N PHE A 330 18.48 26.67 7.84
CA PHE A 330 18.59 27.75 6.87
C PHE A 330 17.26 28.05 6.14
N VAL A 331 16.24 27.22 6.31
CA VAL A 331 14.89 27.41 5.75
C VAL A 331 14.13 28.34 6.68
N THR A 332 14.02 29.63 6.32
CA THR A 332 13.30 30.61 7.11
C THR A 332 11.79 30.34 7.12
N ASP A 333 11.13 30.76 8.19
CA ASP A 333 9.66 30.73 8.36
C ASP A 333 9.01 29.33 8.33
N ALA A 334 9.81 28.25 8.22
CA ALA A 334 9.34 26.88 8.25
C ALA A 334 9.25 26.36 9.69
N LYS A 335 8.02 26.03 10.11
CA LYS A 335 7.73 25.41 11.41
C LYS A 335 8.06 23.92 11.42
N THR A 336 8.42 23.40 12.59
CA THR A 336 8.60 21.96 12.83
C THR A 336 7.24 21.30 13.06
N LEU A 337 6.94 20.22 12.34
CA LEU A 337 5.83 19.35 12.70
C LEU A 337 6.31 18.36 13.76
N GLN A 338 5.60 18.27 14.88
CA GLN A 338 5.70 17.16 15.83
C GLN A 338 4.29 16.66 16.12
N ALA A 339 4.10 15.36 15.99
CA ALA A 339 2.84 14.68 16.23
C ALA A 339 3.11 13.32 16.84
N LYS A 340 2.22 12.88 17.71
CA LYS A 340 2.16 11.52 18.25
C LYS A 340 0.93 10.83 17.66
N PHE A 341 1.00 9.52 17.42
CA PHE A 341 -0.13 8.77 16.90
C PHE A 341 -0.37 7.49 17.69
N THR A 342 -1.64 7.06 17.69
CA THR A 342 -2.06 5.74 18.14
C THR A 342 -2.92 5.14 17.03
N LEU A 343 -2.50 3.98 16.52
CA LEU A 343 -3.31 3.12 15.65
C LEU A 343 -3.79 1.94 16.49
N THR A 344 -5.10 1.81 16.68
CA THR A 344 -5.71 0.59 17.24
C THR A 344 -6.33 -0.25 16.13
N SER A 345 -6.41 -1.55 16.36
CA SER A 345 -7.19 -2.48 15.55
C SER A 345 -8.13 -3.33 16.41
N GLN A 346 -9.20 -3.81 15.80
CA GLN A 346 -10.07 -4.86 16.32
C GLN A 346 -10.39 -5.79 15.15
N HIS A 347 -10.42 -7.10 15.41
CA HIS A 347 -10.73 -8.10 14.41
C HIS A 347 -11.53 -9.22 15.06
N SER A 348 -12.56 -9.72 14.37
CA SER A 348 -13.39 -10.83 14.81
C SER A 348 -13.97 -11.60 13.63
N GLU A 349 -13.65 -12.88 13.54
CA GLU A 349 -14.45 -13.84 12.77
C GLU A 349 -15.66 -14.30 13.58
N THR A 350 -16.82 -14.42 12.93
CA THR A 350 -18.01 -15.07 13.50
C THR A 350 -18.71 -15.95 12.46
N GLN A 351 -19.61 -16.83 12.92
CA GLN A 351 -20.46 -17.62 12.04
C GLN A 351 -21.89 -17.68 12.58
N ASP A 352 -22.85 -17.34 11.72
CA ASP A 352 -24.28 -17.38 12.02
C ASP A 352 -24.84 -18.81 12.03
N SER A 353 -26.00 -18.96 12.66
CA SER A 353 -26.71 -20.25 12.77
C SER A 353 -27.19 -20.86 11.44
N ASP A 354 -27.17 -20.09 10.34
CA ASP A 354 -27.43 -20.57 8.98
C ASP A 354 -26.14 -20.98 8.22
N GLY A 355 -24.98 -20.75 8.83
CA GLY A 355 -23.66 -21.01 8.26
C GLY A 355 -22.99 -19.80 7.59
N THR A 356 -23.60 -18.61 7.57
CA THR A 356 -22.95 -17.40 7.04
C THR A 356 -21.70 -17.06 7.89
N ARG A 357 -20.51 -17.01 7.27
CA ARG A 357 -19.29 -16.51 7.90
C ARG A 357 -19.24 -14.98 7.78
N HIS A 358 -18.78 -14.32 8.83
CA HIS A 358 -18.41 -12.91 8.82
C HIS A 358 -16.96 -12.76 9.29
N ASP A 359 -16.23 -11.84 8.67
CA ASP A 359 -14.89 -11.38 9.05
C ASP A 359 -14.98 -9.85 9.14
N ASP A 360 -15.03 -9.36 10.38
CA ASP A 360 -15.12 -7.95 10.71
C ASP A 360 -13.75 -7.47 11.19
N SER A 361 -13.25 -6.41 10.57
CA SER A 361 -11.98 -5.76 10.94
C SER A 361 -12.16 -4.24 11.01
N ALA A 362 -11.75 -3.64 12.12
CA ALA A 362 -11.88 -2.20 12.37
C ALA A 362 -10.55 -1.61 12.84
N TRP A 363 -10.28 -0.36 12.45
CA TRP A 363 -9.08 0.39 12.78
C TRP A 363 -9.44 1.83 13.15
N THR A 364 -8.76 2.37 14.16
CA THR A 364 -8.83 3.80 14.51
C THR A 364 -7.42 4.35 14.61
N LEU A 365 -7.11 5.35 13.79
CA LEU A 365 -5.86 6.12 13.83
C LEU A 365 -6.16 7.51 14.40
N THR A 366 -5.65 7.80 15.59
CA THR A 366 -5.67 9.16 16.15
C THR A 366 -4.26 9.76 16.06
N ILE A 367 -4.16 10.97 15.51
CA ILE A 367 -2.93 11.76 15.42
C ILE A 367 -3.16 13.05 16.21
N GLU A 368 -2.37 13.27 17.25
CA GLU A 368 -2.41 14.47 18.08
C GLU A 368 -1.12 15.30 17.88
N PRO A 369 -1.16 16.64 18.03
CA PRO A 369 0.07 17.42 18.14
C PRO A 369 0.90 16.93 19.32
N ASP A 370 2.21 16.83 19.12
CA ASP A 370 3.16 16.57 20.19
C ASP A 370 3.82 17.89 20.60
N THR A 371 3.73 18.21 21.89
CA THR A 371 4.22 19.46 22.48
C THR A 371 5.43 19.26 23.38
N ASP A 372 5.90 18.02 23.53
CA ASP A 372 6.92 17.68 24.53
C ASP A 372 8.35 17.90 23.98
N GLY A 373 8.89 19.10 24.20
CA GLY A 373 10.33 19.37 24.08
C GLY A 373 10.75 20.39 23.03
N ALA A 374 9.81 21.06 22.35
CA ALA A 374 10.08 22.19 21.46
C ALA A 374 9.29 23.44 21.88
N GLU A 375 9.82 24.63 21.56
CA GLU A 375 9.12 25.89 21.82
C GLU A 375 7.86 25.98 20.94
N ALA A 376 6.70 26.23 21.56
CA ALA A 376 5.41 26.12 20.89
C ALA A 376 5.22 27.13 19.73
N GLU A 377 5.98 28.22 19.70
CA GLU A 377 5.97 29.20 18.60
C GLU A 377 6.59 28.64 17.31
N ASP A 378 7.51 27.67 17.39
CA ASP A 378 8.16 27.04 16.22
C ASP A 378 7.44 25.79 15.72
N LEU A 379 6.39 25.32 16.43
CA LEU A 379 5.63 24.12 16.07
C LEU A 379 4.49 24.40 15.07
N VAL A 380 4.18 23.41 14.22
CA VAL A 380 2.96 23.37 13.42
C VAL A 380 1.78 23.06 14.33
N THR A 381 0.87 24.02 14.50
CA THR A 381 -0.34 23.88 15.31
C THR A 381 -1.48 23.28 14.48
N PHE A 382 -2.03 22.15 14.92
CA PHE A 382 -3.23 21.52 14.36
C PHE A 382 -4.03 20.88 15.50
N GLU A 383 -5.35 20.75 15.35
CA GLU A 383 -6.18 19.98 16.29
C GLU A 383 -6.08 18.47 15.98
N PRO A 384 -6.36 17.58 16.95
CA PRO A 384 -6.33 16.14 16.73
C PRO A 384 -7.10 15.69 15.49
N ILE A 385 -6.51 14.77 14.75
CA ILE A 385 -7.10 14.12 13.57
C ILE A 385 -7.44 12.68 13.95
N THR A 386 -8.67 12.25 13.69
CA THR A 386 -9.08 10.85 13.85
C THR A 386 -9.52 10.30 12.51
N ALA A 387 -8.92 9.21 12.08
CA ALA A 387 -9.36 8.42 10.93
C ALA A 387 -9.86 7.05 11.40
N GLU A 388 -11.01 6.63 10.88
CA GLU A 388 -11.62 5.34 11.19
C GLU A 388 -11.80 4.53 9.91
N LEU A 389 -11.63 3.21 10.00
CA LEU A 389 -11.90 2.28 8.92
C LEU A 389 -12.55 1.02 9.51
N SER A 390 -13.67 0.60 8.94
CA SER A 390 -14.28 -0.70 9.16
C SER A 390 -14.43 -1.41 7.81
N LEU A 391 -13.98 -2.65 7.76
CA LEU A 391 -14.18 -3.60 6.68
C LEU A 391 -14.98 -4.78 7.24
N GLN A 392 -16.09 -5.12 6.59
CA GLN A 392 -16.94 -6.25 6.97
C GLN A 392 -17.13 -7.16 5.76
N TYR A 393 -16.56 -8.36 5.81
CA TYR A 393 -16.70 -9.37 4.78
C TYR A 393 -17.72 -10.40 5.23
N SER A 394 -18.62 -10.85 4.34
CA SER A 394 -19.53 -11.96 4.65
C SER A 394 -19.83 -12.87 3.47
N THR A 395 -20.03 -14.16 3.76
CA THR A 395 -20.35 -15.16 2.74
C THR A 395 -21.11 -16.37 3.30
N GLU A 396 -21.98 -16.96 2.48
CA GLU A 396 -22.68 -18.20 2.79
C GLU A 396 -21.68 -19.38 2.75
N SER A 397 -21.76 -20.38 3.65
CA SER A 397 -20.82 -21.53 3.71
C SER A 397 -20.85 -22.51 2.51
N ARG A 398 -21.36 -22.11 1.34
CA ARG A 398 -21.34 -22.94 0.13
C ARG A 398 -20.22 -22.49 -0.81
N GLU A 399 -19.59 -23.46 -1.46
CA GLU A 399 -18.60 -23.23 -2.50
C GLU A 399 -19.16 -22.31 -3.61
N GLY A 400 -18.36 -21.32 -4.04
CA GLY A 400 -18.80 -20.31 -5.00
C GLY A 400 -19.89 -19.34 -4.51
N ALA A 401 -20.10 -19.20 -3.20
CA ALA A 401 -21.01 -18.21 -2.65
C ALA A 401 -20.57 -16.76 -2.99
N PRO A 402 -21.52 -15.87 -3.34
CA PRO A 402 -21.28 -14.43 -3.42
C PRO A 402 -20.72 -13.86 -2.11
N ILE A 403 -19.54 -13.26 -2.17
CA ILE A 403 -18.93 -12.56 -1.04
C ILE A 403 -19.42 -11.12 -1.06
N GLN A 404 -19.83 -10.62 0.09
CA GLN A 404 -20.17 -9.22 0.32
C GLN A 404 -19.01 -8.55 1.06
N LEU A 405 -18.75 -7.27 0.74
CA LEU A 405 -17.82 -6.41 1.46
C LEU A 405 -18.51 -5.07 1.73
N ARG A 406 -18.74 -4.75 3.00
CA ARG A 406 -19.09 -3.38 3.43
C ARG A 406 -17.83 -2.67 3.92
N VAL A 407 -17.67 -1.42 3.52
CA VAL A 407 -16.58 -0.53 3.94
C VAL A 407 -17.18 0.74 4.50
N ILE A 408 -16.75 1.13 5.69
CA ILE A 408 -17.06 2.43 6.29
C ILE A 408 -15.72 3.06 6.64
N ALA A 409 -15.36 4.15 5.97
CA ALA A 409 -14.20 4.95 6.30
C ALA A 409 -14.65 6.34 6.75
N ALA A 410 -13.97 6.93 7.74
CA ALA A 410 -14.22 8.29 8.21
C ALA A 410 -12.90 9.03 8.50
N LEU A 411 -12.92 10.35 8.38
CA LEU A 411 -11.83 11.26 8.67
C LEU A 411 -12.39 12.53 9.32
N HIS A 412 -12.04 12.74 10.58
CA HIS A 412 -12.47 13.84 11.43
C HIS A 412 -11.30 14.79 11.69
N MET A 413 -11.49 16.07 11.39
CA MET A 413 -10.53 17.17 11.54
C MET A 413 -11.26 18.45 11.95
N ALA A 414 -10.57 19.42 12.56
CA ALA A 414 -11.11 20.70 13.04
C ALA A 414 -12.16 21.37 12.13
N GLU A 415 -11.87 21.45 10.83
CA GLU A 415 -12.68 22.12 9.82
C GLU A 415 -13.25 21.17 8.75
N ALA A 416 -13.10 19.84 8.92
CA ALA A 416 -13.48 18.86 7.92
C ALA A 416 -13.88 17.52 8.51
N ASP A 417 -15.07 17.05 8.16
CA ASP A 417 -15.61 15.75 8.50
C ASP A 417 -16.00 15.04 7.19
N VAL A 418 -15.31 13.95 6.86
CA VAL A 418 -15.47 13.21 5.60
C VAL A 418 -15.70 11.74 5.90
N GLY A 419 -16.66 11.13 5.21
CA GLY A 419 -16.94 9.70 5.29
C GLY A 419 -17.13 9.08 3.92
N VAL A 420 -16.89 7.77 3.83
CA VAL A 420 -17.18 6.94 2.66
C VAL A 420 -17.85 5.66 3.15
N LYS A 421 -19.10 5.43 2.74
CA LYS A 421 -19.78 4.13 2.89
C LYS A 421 -19.81 3.44 1.54
N MET A 422 -19.34 2.20 1.47
CA MET A 422 -19.35 1.37 0.27
C MET A 422 -19.88 -0.03 0.57
N ALA A 423 -20.65 -0.60 -0.35
CA ALA A 423 -21.12 -1.97 -0.30
C ALA A 423 -20.88 -2.65 -1.65
N LEU A 424 -19.99 -3.63 -1.67
CA LEU A 424 -19.62 -4.44 -2.83
C LEU A 424 -20.13 -5.87 -2.67
N ARG A 425 -20.37 -6.55 -3.78
CA ARG A 425 -20.72 -7.97 -3.84
C ARG A 425 -20.22 -8.62 -5.13
N THR A 426 -19.59 -9.79 -5.04
CA THR A 426 -19.30 -10.62 -6.23
C THR A 426 -20.58 -11.22 -6.79
N THR A 427 -20.67 -11.37 -8.10
CA THR A 427 -21.85 -11.96 -8.75
C THR A 427 -21.47 -13.06 -9.74
N SER A 428 -22.45 -13.80 -10.23
CA SER A 428 -22.30 -14.58 -11.46
C SER A 428 -21.75 -13.70 -12.59
N ARG A 429 -20.89 -14.28 -13.45
CA ARG A 429 -20.38 -13.63 -14.66
C ARG A 429 -21.52 -13.07 -15.52
N TRP A 430 -21.28 -11.92 -16.15
CA TRP A 430 -22.18 -11.29 -17.11
C TRP A 430 -21.42 -10.97 -18.40
N ASN A 431 -22.15 -10.75 -19.51
CA ASN A 431 -21.54 -10.50 -20.82
C ASN A 431 -20.73 -9.20 -20.82
N ALA A 432 -19.46 -9.28 -21.21
CA ALA A 432 -18.63 -8.09 -21.47
C ALA A 432 -19.28 -7.20 -22.54
N LEU A 433 -19.20 -5.88 -22.37
CA LEU A 433 -19.70 -4.96 -23.39
C LEU A 433 -18.67 -4.85 -24.52
N THR A 434 -19.12 -4.80 -25.77
CA THR A 434 -18.23 -4.47 -26.90
C THR A 434 -17.98 -2.97 -26.90
N LEU A 435 -16.90 -2.54 -26.23
CA LEU A 435 -16.54 -1.13 -26.06
C LEU A 435 -15.74 -0.61 -27.28
N PRO A 436 -16.00 0.63 -27.75
CA PRO A 436 -15.43 1.14 -29.00
C PRO A 436 -14.01 1.68 -28.81
N THR A 437 -13.02 1.10 -29.49
CA THR A 437 -11.62 1.58 -29.47
C THR A 437 -11.26 2.56 -30.60
N GLN A 438 -12.13 2.71 -31.61
CA GLN A 438 -11.88 3.57 -32.77
C GLN A 438 -12.10 5.05 -32.45
N GLY A 439 -11.24 5.91 -33.00
CA GLY A 439 -11.33 7.37 -32.82
C GLY A 439 -10.77 7.91 -31.50
N ALA A 440 -10.09 7.07 -30.72
CA ALA A 440 -9.50 7.48 -29.45
C ALA A 440 -8.38 8.53 -29.63
N GLU A 441 -8.40 9.57 -28.79
CA GLU A 441 -7.33 10.56 -28.67
C GLU A 441 -6.26 10.07 -27.71
N ASP A 442 -5.05 9.86 -28.23
CA ASP A 442 -3.87 9.43 -27.46
C ASP A 442 -3.37 10.56 -26.55
N VAL A 443 -3.59 10.39 -25.25
CA VAL A 443 -3.22 11.37 -24.21
C VAL A 443 -1.71 11.63 -24.18
N THR A 444 -0.87 10.65 -24.56
CA THR A 444 0.60 10.82 -24.60
C THR A 444 1.07 11.68 -25.76
N ARG A 445 0.21 11.91 -26.76
CA ARG A 445 0.45 12.75 -27.95
C ARG A 445 -0.40 14.02 -27.99
N MET A 446 -1.23 14.25 -26.97
CA MET A 446 -2.13 15.39 -26.88
C MET A 446 -1.38 16.69 -26.59
N ASP A 447 -1.69 17.77 -27.32
CA ASP A 447 -1.11 19.08 -27.06
C ASP A 447 -1.78 19.79 -25.85
N THR A 448 -1.07 20.75 -25.27
CA THR A 448 -1.52 21.46 -24.07
C THR A 448 -2.81 22.26 -24.28
N MET A 449 -3.09 22.74 -25.49
CA MET A 449 -4.32 23.48 -25.80
C MET A 449 -5.52 22.54 -25.84
N ARG A 450 -5.38 21.35 -26.45
CA ARG A 450 -6.40 20.31 -26.42
C ARG A 450 -6.65 19.79 -25.00
N ALA A 451 -5.60 19.55 -24.22
CA ALA A 451 -5.72 19.13 -22.83
C ALA A 451 -6.48 20.14 -21.96
N VAL A 452 -6.16 21.44 -22.07
CA VAL A 452 -6.89 22.53 -21.35
C VAL A 452 -8.35 22.64 -21.82
N GLN A 453 -8.62 22.46 -23.12
CA GLN A 453 -9.99 22.46 -23.65
C GLN A 453 -10.82 21.32 -23.04
N LEU A 454 -10.26 20.11 -22.97
CA LEU A 454 -10.94 18.95 -22.37
C LEU A 454 -11.18 19.15 -20.87
N LEU A 455 -10.19 19.63 -20.12
CA LEU A 455 -10.35 19.91 -18.68
C LEU A 455 -11.43 20.96 -18.40
N THR A 456 -11.50 22.03 -19.22
CA THR A 456 -12.55 23.06 -19.09
C THR A 456 -13.92 22.50 -19.43
N THR A 457 -14.04 21.75 -20.53
CA THR A 457 -15.30 21.10 -20.95
C THR A 457 -15.78 20.10 -19.91
N ALA A 458 -14.88 19.34 -19.31
CA ALA A 458 -15.18 18.39 -18.25
C ALA A 458 -15.67 19.10 -16.99
N SER A 459 -15.01 20.19 -16.57
CA SER A 459 -15.46 21.01 -15.44
C SER A 459 -16.89 21.55 -15.65
N ASP A 460 -17.16 22.16 -16.81
CA ASP A 460 -18.48 22.73 -17.13
C ASP A 460 -19.59 21.67 -17.14
N ASN A 461 -19.33 20.49 -17.70
CA ASN A 461 -20.31 19.40 -17.75
C ASN A 461 -20.50 18.72 -16.40
N LEU A 462 -19.42 18.54 -15.63
CA LEU A 462 -19.47 18.01 -14.27
C LEU A 462 -20.30 18.92 -13.36
N THR A 463 -20.08 20.25 -13.41
CA THR A 463 -20.90 21.22 -12.66
C THR A 463 -22.39 21.11 -13.01
N ARG A 464 -22.75 20.86 -14.28
CA ARG A 464 -24.17 20.67 -14.67
C ARG A 464 -24.78 19.41 -14.07
N LEU A 465 -24.08 18.27 -14.16
CA LEU A 465 -24.48 17.01 -13.54
C LEU A 465 -24.71 17.16 -12.04
N ILE A 466 -23.78 17.84 -11.35
CA ILE A 466 -23.87 18.15 -9.91
C ILE A 466 -25.12 18.98 -9.58
N THR A 467 -25.49 19.95 -10.44
CA THR A 467 -26.71 20.76 -10.25
C THR A 467 -28.02 20.05 -10.61
N GLY A 468 -28.01 18.73 -10.84
CA GLY A 468 -29.18 17.95 -11.24
C GLY A 468 -29.59 18.16 -12.71
N GLY A 469 -28.69 18.71 -13.54
CA GLY A 469 -28.88 18.84 -14.98
C GLY A 469 -28.34 17.62 -15.73
N SER A 470 -29.04 17.20 -16.79
CA SER A 470 -28.54 16.13 -17.66
C SER A 470 -27.21 16.52 -18.33
N ALA A 471 -26.32 15.56 -18.51
CA ALA A 471 -25.16 15.71 -19.40
C ALA A 471 -25.62 16.07 -20.82
N PRO A 472 -24.84 16.85 -21.59
CA PRO A 472 -25.17 17.07 -23.00
C PRO A 472 -25.09 15.74 -23.77
N ALA A 473 -26.11 15.44 -24.57
CA ALA A 473 -26.09 14.25 -25.42
C ALA A 473 -24.93 14.30 -26.43
N ALA A 474 -24.27 13.16 -26.65
CA ALA A 474 -23.24 13.03 -27.69
C ALA A 474 -23.79 13.44 -29.06
N THR A 475 -23.02 14.26 -29.78
CA THR A 475 -23.40 14.80 -31.09
C THR A 475 -22.78 14.02 -32.25
N THR A 476 -21.75 13.22 -31.98
CA THR A 476 -20.93 12.50 -32.97
C THR A 476 -20.44 11.11 -32.52
N ALA A 477 -20.31 10.85 -31.22
CA ALA A 477 -19.85 9.55 -30.72
C ALA A 477 -20.90 8.42 -30.90
N PRO A 478 -20.46 7.14 -30.95
CA PRO A 478 -21.38 5.99 -30.85
C PRO A 478 -22.18 6.05 -29.54
N GLU A 479 -23.40 5.53 -29.50
CA GLU A 479 -24.15 5.39 -28.25
C GLU A 479 -23.32 4.62 -27.19
N LEU A 480 -23.45 5.00 -25.92
CA LEU A 480 -22.87 4.23 -24.83
C LEU A 480 -23.66 2.91 -24.70
N PRO A 481 -23.01 1.74 -24.79
CA PRO A 481 -23.70 0.49 -24.51
C PRO A 481 -24.12 0.50 -23.04
N THR A 482 -25.43 0.60 -22.80
CA THR A 482 -25.98 0.62 -21.44
C THR A 482 -25.75 -0.73 -20.77
N PRO A 483 -25.30 -0.78 -19.50
CA PRO A 483 -25.16 -2.03 -18.78
C PRO A 483 -26.51 -2.76 -18.67
N GLU A 484 -26.53 -4.10 -18.74
CA GLU A 484 -27.78 -4.86 -18.65
C GLU A 484 -28.58 -4.50 -17.36
N PRO A 485 -29.92 -4.36 -17.47
CA PRO A 485 -30.79 -4.04 -16.35
C PRO A 485 -30.81 -5.17 -15.31
N ASN A 486 -31.01 -4.82 -14.04
CA ASN A 486 -30.82 -5.75 -12.92
C ASN A 486 -31.82 -6.94 -12.93
N THR A 487 -31.26 -8.14 -12.94
CA THR A 487 -31.92 -9.38 -12.46
C THR A 487 -31.53 -9.74 -11.02
N THR A 488 -30.53 -9.05 -10.46
CA THR A 488 -30.02 -9.25 -9.09
C THR A 488 -30.01 -7.90 -8.35
N PRO A 489 -30.44 -7.82 -7.07
CA PRO A 489 -30.33 -6.60 -6.29
C PRO A 489 -28.88 -6.14 -6.12
N VAL A 490 -28.64 -4.83 -6.21
CA VAL A 490 -27.39 -4.20 -5.75
C VAL A 490 -27.46 -4.13 -4.22
N PRO A 491 -26.38 -4.46 -3.47
CA PRO A 491 -26.39 -4.34 -2.01
C PRO A 491 -26.62 -2.88 -1.59
N SER A 492 -27.47 -2.68 -0.58
CA SER A 492 -27.90 -1.35 -0.12
C SER A 492 -26.99 -0.80 0.97
N LEU A 493 -26.80 0.53 0.98
CA LEU A 493 -26.08 1.26 2.03
C LEU A 493 -26.97 1.61 3.24
N THR A 494 -28.22 1.13 3.25
CA THR A 494 -29.31 1.56 4.15
C THR A 494 -29.77 0.47 5.12
N GLU A 495 -28.99 -0.60 5.26
CA GLU A 495 -29.16 -1.58 6.33
C GLU A 495 -28.23 -1.17 7.49
N GLU A 496 -28.80 -0.42 8.44
CA GLU A 496 -28.30 -0.18 9.80
C GLU A 496 -29.17 -0.96 10.81
#